data_AF-A0A3R7DXI3-F1
#
_entry.id   AF-A0A3R7DXI3-F1
#
_cell.length_a   1.000
_cell.length_b   1.000
_cell.length_c   1.000
_cell.angle_alpha   90.00
_cell.angle_beta   90.00
_cell.angle_gamma   90.00
#
_symmetry.space_group_name_H-M   'P 1'
#
loop_
_entity.id
_entity.type
_entity.pdbx_description
1 polymer ?
#
loop_
_entity_poly.entity_id
_entity_poly.type
_entity_poly.pdbx_seq_one_letter_code
_entity_poly.pdbx_strand_id
1 'polypeptide(L)'
;MEQVFEQLSEDSKDFWTPRSIARIPQPTPLEFYRNYVSKNIPVIITNAMDSWPAMAKWTNEYLVDTLGETQVTVDVTPFGYGDAVVRHSIVHTWHPLTHPFQTTVGTDNVFVMPEERSMSFRDFLAILHDPCFDGVPYLSHQVHTSMSTHMKRLLSLPSRDPHMPVHPFTSIAMQDNNDLTPWIPVNPLHPQVEKYPLTKHLQPLVVTLEAGETLYLPSLWYHRATQLTETVAVNYW
;
A
#
# COMPACT_ATOMS: atom_id res chain seq x y z
N MET A 1 -19.54 -0.88 -27.02
CA MET A 1 -18.51 -0.18 -26.24
C MET A 1 -17.75 -1.17 -25.36
N GLU A 2 -18.44 -2.00 -24.57
CA GLU A 2 -17.81 -3.04 -23.73
C GLU A 2 -16.89 -4.00 -24.53
N GLN A 3 -17.36 -4.57 -25.63
CA GLN A 3 -16.54 -5.41 -26.52
C GLN A 3 -15.25 -4.74 -27.02
N VAL A 4 -15.25 -3.41 -27.19
CA VAL A 4 -14.08 -2.66 -27.63
C VAL A 4 -13.05 -2.56 -26.50
N PHE A 5 -13.50 -2.36 -25.25
CA PHE A 5 -12.61 -2.37 -24.09
C PHE A 5 -12.07 -3.77 -23.78
N GLU A 6 -12.89 -4.80 -23.97
CA GLU A 6 -12.44 -6.19 -23.86
C GLU A 6 -11.35 -6.47 -24.91
N GLN A 7 -11.59 -6.15 -26.19
CA GLN A 7 -10.59 -6.33 -27.25
C GLN A 7 -9.32 -5.52 -27.00
N LEU A 8 -9.44 -4.25 -26.61
CA LEU A 8 -8.28 -3.41 -26.26
C LEU A 8 -7.48 -4.01 -25.10
N SER A 9 -8.16 -4.57 -24.10
CA SER A 9 -7.51 -5.27 -22.98
C SER A 9 -6.73 -6.49 -23.47
N GLU A 10 -7.31 -7.31 -24.34
CA GLU A 10 -6.63 -8.48 -24.92
C GLU A 10 -5.45 -8.08 -25.82
N ASP A 11 -5.62 -7.11 -26.72
CA ASP A 11 -4.54 -6.62 -27.60
C ASP A 11 -3.38 -6.03 -26.77
N SER A 12 -3.70 -5.27 -25.71
CA SER A 12 -2.68 -4.72 -24.82
C SER A 12 -1.89 -5.82 -24.10
N LYS A 13 -2.52 -6.96 -23.81
CA LYS A 13 -1.85 -8.12 -23.20
C LYS A 13 -0.94 -8.83 -24.19
N ASP A 14 -1.38 -8.99 -25.43
CA ASP A 14 -0.64 -9.73 -26.45
C ASP A 14 0.58 -8.96 -26.96
N PHE A 15 0.50 -7.63 -27.06
CA PHE A 15 1.53 -6.82 -27.70
C PHE A 15 2.42 -6.02 -26.75
N TRP A 16 1.91 -5.61 -25.59
CA TRP A 16 2.58 -4.61 -24.75
C TRP A 16 2.85 -5.06 -23.33
N THR A 17 1.85 -5.64 -22.65
CA THR A 17 1.93 -5.95 -21.23
C THR A 17 2.90 -7.13 -21.01
N PRO A 18 3.98 -6.96 -20.23
CA PRO A 18 4.87 -8.06 -19.95
C PRO A 18 4.16 -9.13 -19.12
N ARG A 19 4.41 -10.41 -19.39
CA ARG A 19 3.82 -11.52 -18.59
C ARG A 19 4.47 -11.70 -17.22
N SER A 20 5.65 -11.10 -17.02
CA SER A 20 6.41 -11.10 -15.77
C SER A 20 7.34 -9.90 -15.75
N ILE A 21 7.73 -9.46 -14.55
CA ILE A 21 8.67 -8.35 -14.38
C ILE A 21 10.10 -8.91 -14.47
N ALA A 22 10.86 -8.43 -15.45
CA ALA A 22 12.25 -8.85 -15.63
C ALA A 22 13.16 -8.33 -14.52
N ARG A 23 14.23 -9.07 -14.23
CA ARG A 23 15.35 -8.66 -13.37
C ARG A 23 16.59 -8.48 -14.22
N ILE A 24 17.23 -7.33 -14.13
CA ILE A 24 18.44 -6.99 -14.89
C ILE A 24 19.50 -6.39 -13.96
N PRO A 25 20.81 -6.54 -14.26
CA PRO A 25 21.83 -5.72 -13.61
C PRO A 25 21.66 -4.26 -14.02
N GLN A 26 22.39 -3.36 -13.35
CA GLN A 26 22.36 -1.93 -13.62
C GLN A 26 22.57 -1.61 -15.13
N PRO A 27 21.54 -1.08 -15.83
CA PRO A 27 21.63 -0.75 -17.25
C PRO A 27 22.36 0.58 -17.47
N THR A 28 22.87 0.80 -18.68
CA THR A 28 23.25 2.16 -19.09
C THR A 28 22.00 3.05 -19.24
N PRO A 29 22.11 4.39 -19.13
CA PRO A 29 20.96 5.28 -19.30
C PRO A 29 20.22 5.09 -20.64
N LEU A 30 20.95 4.84 -21.73
CA LEU A 30 20.37 4.61 -23.05
C LEU A 30 19.59 3.29 -23.11
N GLU A 31 20.13 2.21 -22.54
CA GLU A 31 19.44 0.92 -22.47
C GLU A 31 18.19 1.01 -21.62
N PHE A 32 18.29 1.66 -20.45
CA PHE A 32 17.17 1.87 -19.56
C PHE A 32 16.04 2.63 -20.25
N TYR A 33 16.37 3.74 -20.90
CA TYR A 33 15.38 4.54 -21.62
C TYR A 33 14.73 3.76 -22.76
N ARG A 34 15.53 3.19 -23.67
CA ARG A 34 15.05 2.50 -24.88
C ARG A 34 14.24 1.24 -24.56
N ASN A 35 14.65 0.49 -23.54
CA ASN A 35 14.07 -0.84 -23.29
C ASN A 35 12.91 -0.79 -22.29
N TYR A 36 12.86 0.20 -21.40
CA TYR A 36 11.88 0.23 -20.30
C TYR A 36 11.10 1.54 -20.25
N VAL A 37 11.78 2.69 -20.16
CA VAL A 37 11.09 3.99 -20.00
C VAL A 37 10.22 4.32 -21.20
N SER A 38 10.79 4.32 -22.42
CA SER A 38 10.06 4.66 -23.65
C SER A 38 8.96 3.66 -24.01
N LYS A 39 9.04 2.45 -23.46
CA LYS A 39 8.04 1.40 -23.65
C LYS A 39 7.03 1.33 -22.49
N ASN A 40 7.24 2.11 -21.42
CA ASN A 40 6.43 2.08 -20.20
C ASN A 40 6.34 0.67 -19.57
N ILE A 41 7.46 -0.07 -19.55
CA ILE A 41 7.53 -1.45 -19.04
C ILE A 41 8.26 -1.46 -17.70
N PRO A 42 7.70 -2.06 -16.62
CA PRO A 42 8.36 -2.18 -15.34
C PRO A 42 9.54 -3.15 -15.39
N VAL A 43 10.54 -2.89 -14.57
CA VAL A 43 11.73 -3.75 -14.45
C VAL A 43 12.33 -3.66 -13.06
N ILE A 44 12.86 -4.78 -12.57
CA ILE A 44 13.71 -4.80 -11.38
C ILE A 44 15.17 -4.68 -11.79
N ILE A 45 15.85 -3.71 -11.18
CA ILE A 45 17.29 -3.50 -11.33
C ILE A 45 17.97 -4.11 -10.10
N THR A 46 18.78 -5.12 -10.32
CA THR A 46 19.60 -5.77 -9.30
C THR A 46 20.94 -5.05 -9.16
N ASN A 47 21.55 -5.17 -7.98
CA ASN A 47 22.90 -4.65 -7.66
C ASN A 47 23.05 -3.11 -7.75
N ALA A 48 21.95 -2.36 -7.95
CA ALA A 48 21.98 -0.90 -8.02
C ALA A 48 22.40 -0.25 -6.70
N MET A 49 22.25 -0.99 -5.59
CA MET A 49 22.44 -0.51 -4.22
C MET A 49 23.65 -1.08 -3.53
N ASP A 50 24.42 -1.95 -4.17
CA ASP A 50 25.51 -2.68 -3.51
C ASP A 50 26.57 -1.73 -2.91
N SER A 51 26.72 -0.54 -3.49
CA SER A 51 27.63 0.51 -3.02
C SER A 51 27.06 1.40 -1.92
N TRP A 52 25.77 1.28 -1.58
CA TRP A 52 25.12 2.16 -0.62
C TRP A 52 25.44 1.72 0.81
N PRO A 53 25.90 2.64 1.68
CA PRO A 53 26.15 2.33 3.08
C PRO A 53 24.92 1.77 3.81
N ALA A 54 23.71 2.15 3.37
CA ALA A 54 22.45 1.66 3.92
C ALA A 54 22.36 0.12 3.92
N MET A 55 22.88 -0.54 2.89
CA MET A 55 22.83 -2.01 2.78
C MET A 55 23.58 -2.72 3.92
N ALA A 56 24.58 -2.07 4.51
CA ALA A 56 25.34 -2.60 5.64
C ALA A 56 24.94 -1.97 6.98
N LYS A 57 24.43 -0.74 6.97
CA LYS A 57 24.20 0.05 8.19
C LYS A 57 22.78 -0.01 8.72
N TRP A 58 21.77 -0.10 7.87
CA TRP A 58 20.37 0.09 8.29
C TRP A 58 19.81 -1.13 9.01
N THR A 59 20.27 -1.33 10.24
CA THR A 59 19.64 -2.20 11.23
C THR A 59 18.79 -1.37 12.19
N ASN A 60 17.89 -2.00 12.93
CA ASN A 60 17.09 -1.32 13.94
C ASN A 60 17.96 -0.60 14.98
N GLU A 61 19.06 -1.21 15.41
CA GLU A 61 19.99 -0.60 16.36
C GLU A 61 20.61 0.68 15.80
N TYR A 62 21.09 0.63 14.54
CA TYR A 62 21.66 1.80 13.88
C TYR A 62 20.62 2.91 13.68
N LEU A 63 19.40 2.55 13.27
CA LEU A 63 18.34 3.52 13.05
C LEU A 63 17.88 4.16 14.36
N VAL A 64 17.80 3.40 15.44
CA VAL A 64 17.51 3.93 16.78
C VAL A 64 18.63 4.83 17.29
N ASP A 65 19.90 4.46 17.10
CA ASP A 65 21.05 5.28 17.50
C ASP A 65 21.12 6.59 16.69
N THR A 66 20.84 6.52 15.39
CA THR A 66 20.95 7.66 14.47
C THR A 66 19.73 8.57 14.51
N LEU A 67 18.52 8.00 14.55
CA LEU A 67 17.25 8.71 14.37
C LEU A 67 16.35 8.67 15.60
N GLY A 68 16.71 7.98 16.68
CA GLY A 68 15.79 7.66 17.79
C GLY A 68 15.01 8.85 18.32
N GLU A 69 15.66 10.02 18.50
CA GLU A 69 15.04 11.24 19.01
C GLU A 69 14.39 12.12 17.92
N THR A 70 14.45 11.70 16.66
CA THR A 70 13.85 12.42 15.53
C THR A 70 12.34 12.27 15.61
N GLN A 71 11.63 13.40 15.61
CA GLN A 71 10.19 13.39 15.51
C GLN A 71 9.77 12.96 14.10
N VAL A 72 8.92 11.95 14.04
CA VAL A 72 8.32 11.42 12.82
C VAL A 72 6.80 11.44 12.94
N THR A 73 6.13 11.49 11.79
CA THR A 73 4.68 11.32 11.71
C THR A 73 4.39 9.87 11.35
N VAL A 74 3.70 9.18 12.25
CA VAL A 74 3.32 7.77 12.14
C VAL A 74 1.84 7.68 11.82
N ASP A 75 1.54 6.89 10.79
CA ASP A 75 0.17 6.54 10.44
C ASP A 75 -0.26 5.34 11.27
N VAL A 76 -1.45 5.42 11.86
CA VAL A 76 -2.07 4.32 12.61
C VAL A 76 -3.42 4.01 11.99
N THR A 77 -3.63 2.73 11.66
CA THR A 77 -4.89 2.25 11.12
C THR A 77 -5.38 1.03 11.91
N PRO A 78 -6.69 0.77 12.01
CA PRO A 78 -7.16 -0.42 12.71
C PRO A 78 -6.77 -1.72 11.98
N PHE A 79 -6.50 -1.69 10.68
CA PHE A 79 -6.42 -2.90 9.86
C PHE A 79 -5.21 -2.96 8.92
N GLY A 80 -4.32 -1.97 8.95
CA GLY A 80 -3.21 -1.83 8.00
C GLY A 80 -3.62 -1.28 6.64
N TYR A 81 -4.82 -0.70 6.52
CA TYR A 81 -5.33 -0.09 5.29
C TYR A 81 -5.48 1.42 5.47
N GLY A 82 -4.48 2.19 5.05
CA GLY A 82 -4.60 3.64 4.80
C GLY A 82 -5.04 3.91 3.37
N ASP A 83 -5.72 5.04 3.16
CA ASP A 83 -6.25 5.48 1.86
C ASP A 83 -6.99 4.37 1.12
N ALA A 84 -7.96 3.75 1.80
CA ALA A 84 -8.63 2.57 1.31
C ALA A 84 -10.14 2.68 1.44
N VAL A 85 -10.86 1.97 0.57
CA VAL A 85 -12.29 1.76 0.74
C VAL A 85 -12.50 0.53 1.60
N VAL A 86 -13.08 0.71 2.79
CA VAL A 86 -13.42 -0.38 3.71
C VAL A 86 -14.92 -0.45 3.91
N ARG A 87 -15.43 -1.66 4.09
CA ARG A 87 -16.84 -1.86 4.45
C ARG A 87 -16.99 -1.68 5.94
N HIS A 88 -17.72 -0.66 6.38
CA HIS A 88 -17.91 -0.35 7.79
C HIS A 88 -19.40 -0.24 8.14
N SER A 89 -19.74 -0.58 9.38
CA SER A 89 -21.09 -0.41 9.90
C SER A 89 -21.29 1.05 10.26
N ILE A 90 -22.16 1.74 9.53
CA ILE A 90 -22.52 3.13 9.80
C ILE A 90 -23.81 3.16 10.60
N VAL A 91 -23.78 3.88 11.71
CA VAL A 91 -24.96 4.22 12.48
C VAL A 91 -25.50 5.55 11.94
N HIS A 92 -26.56 5.50 11.13
CA HIS A 92 -27.23 6.72 10.70
C HIS A 92 -28.16 7.21 11.82
N THR A 93 -27.77 8.29 12.51
CA THR A 93 -28.65 9.02 13.43
C THR A 93 -29.32 10.17 12.70
N TRP A 94 -30.63 10.04 12.45
CA TRP A 94 -31.43 11.12 11.85
C TRP A 94 -31.72 12.21 12.88
N HIS A 95 -31.62 13.48 12.48
CA HIS A 95 -31.82 14.62 13.39
C HIS A 95 -33.31 14.70 13.85
N PRO A 96 -33.60 14.98 15.15
CA PRO A 96 -34.94 14.83 15.76
C PRO A 96 -36.06 15.74 15.23
N LEU A 97 -35.79 16.63 14.28
CA LEU A 97 -36.74 17.69 13.90
C LEU A 97 -37.72 17.25 12.81
N THR A 98 -37.54 16.09 12.19
CA THR A 98 -38.41 15.64 11.11
C THR A 98 -38.97 14.23 11.29
N HIS A 99 -38.26 13.28 11.92
CA HIS A 99 -38.70 11.88 12.08
C HIS A 99 -38.42 11.35 13.52
N PRO A 100 -39.17 10.36 14.03
CA PRO A 100 -38.87 9.72 15.32
C PRO A 100 -37.45 9.14 15.32
N PHE A 101 -36.79 9.12 16.50
CA PHE A 101 -35.45 8.58 16.69
C PHE A 101 -35.38 7.16 16.11
N GLN A 102 -34.80 7.03 14.92
CA GLN A 102 -34.65 5.76 14.23
C GLN A 102 -33.19 5.59 13.89
N THR A 103 -32.57 4.59 14.49
CA THR A 103 -31.17 4.25 14.25
C THR A 103 -31.14 3.11 13.25
N THR A 104 -30.74 3.40 12.01
CA THR A 104 -30.52 2.36 11.02
C THR A 104 -29.03 2.04 11.00
N VAL A 105 -28.68 0.81 11.35
CA VAL A 105 -27.33 0.28 11.18
C VAL A 105 -27.22 -0.24 9.76
N GLY A 106 -26.62 0.55 8.88
CA GLY A 106 -26.27 0.14 7.52
C GLY A 106 -24.83 -0.36 7.48
N THR A 107 -24.47 -1.18 6.48
CA THR A 107 -23.06 -1.35 6.11
C THR A 107 -22.83 -0.57 4.83
N ASP A 108 -21.91 0.39 4.85
CA ASP A 108 -21.53 1.14 3.66
C ASP A 108 -20.03 1.03 3.39
N ASN A 109 -19.62 1.38 2.18
CA ASN A 109 -18.22 1.53 1.82
C ASN A 109 -17.79 2.95 2.19
N VAL A 110 -16.81 3.06 3.07
CA VAL A 110 -16.23 4.35 3.48
C VAL A 110 -14.79 4.41 3.04
N PHE A 111 -14.35 5.59 2.58
CA PHE A 111 -12.95 5.87 2.38
C PHE A 111 -12.32 6.20 3.73
N VAL A 112 -11.27 5.46 4.11
CA VAL A 112 -10.56 5.66 5.38
C VAL A 112 -9.17 6.24 5.12
N MET A 113 -8.85 7.25 5.91
CA MET A 113 -7.51 7.82 6.03
C MET A 113 -6.89 7.35 7.35
N PRO A 114 -5.55 7.23 7.43
CA PRO A 114 -4.89 6.92 8.68
C PRO A 114 -5.06 8.04 9.72
N GLU A 115 -4.96 7.67 11.00
CA GLU A 115 -4.70 8.64 12.07
C GLU A 115 -3.20 8.96 12.08
N GLU A 116 -2.85 10.23 11.88
CA GLU A 116 -1.47 10.69 11.98
C GLU A 116 -1.11 11.04 13.44
N ARG A 117 -0.01 10.47 13.95
CA ARG A 117 0.54 10.77 15.28
C ARG A 117 1.98 11.23 15.16
N SER A 118 2.35 12.30 15.87
CA SER A 118 3.76 12.68 16.00
C SER A 118 4.38 11.97 17.21
N MET A 119 5.51 11.28 17.00
CA MET A 119 6.29 10.62 18.06
C MET A 119 7.76 10.53 17.66
N SER A 120 8.63 10.16 18.61
CA SER A 120 10.02 9.90 18.31
C SER A 120 10.16 8.61 17.47
N PHE A 121 11.19 8.51 16.63
CA PHE A 121 11.45 7.30 15.86
C PHE A 121 11.67 6.08 16.77
N ARG A 122 12.26 6.29 17.95
CA ARG A 122 12.42 5.26 18.99
C ARG A 122 11.07 4.74 19.46
N ASP A 123 10.14 5.62 19.77
CA ASP A 123 8.79 5.23 20.21
C ASP A 123 8.03 4.51 19.09
N PHE A 124 8.19 4.98 17.84
CA PHE A 124 7.64 4.29 16.67
C PHE A 124 8.12 2.82 16.59
N LEU A 125 9.43 2.56 16.68
CA LEU A 125 9.93 1.19 16.64
C LEU A 125 9.45 0.36 17.84
N ALA A 126 9.33 0.98 19.02
CA ALA A 126 8.78 0.31 20.19
C ALA A 126 7.33 -0.16 19.96
N ILE A 127 6.45 0.71 19.42
CA ILE A 127 5.06 0.33 19.12
C ILE A 127 4.95 -0.62 17.93
N LEU A 128 5.84 -0.52 16.94
CA LEU A 128 5.86 -1.43 15.79
C LEU A 128 6.13 -2.88 16.23
N HIS A 129 6.92 -3.05 17.29
CA HIS A 129 7.28 -4.36 17.82
C HIS A 129 6.35 -4.85 18.94
N ASP A 130 5.51 -3.97 19.50
CA ASP A 130 4.56 -4.27 20.56
C ASP A 130 3.33 -5.02 20.02
N PRO A 131 3.18 -6.34 20.30
CA PRO A 131 2.02 -7.11 19.85
C PRO A 131 0.71 -6.69 20.55
N CYS A 132 0.78 -5.90 21.62
CA CYS A 132 -0.37 -5.39 22.36
C CYS A 132 -0.77 -3.98 21.90
N PHE A 133 -0.02 -3.36 20.99
CA PHE A 133 -0.39 -2.05 20.46
C PHE A 133 -1.73 -2.12 19.72
N ASP A 134 -2.59 -1.14 20.01
CA ASP A 134 -3.91 -1.06 19.42
C ASP A 134 -3.85 -0.31 18.08
N GLY A 135 -3.69 -1.07 17.01
CA GLY A 135 -3.63 -0.62 15.62
C GLY A 135 -2.46 -1.23 14.86
N VAL A 136 -2.35 -0.86 13.59
CA VAL A 136 -1.22 -1.17 12.71
C VAL A 136 -0.49 0.15 12.43
N PRO A 137 0.66 0.39 13.10
CA PRO A 137 1.46 1.57 12.86
C PRO A 137 2.38 1.38 11.66
N TYR A 138 2.55 2.41 10.85
CA TYR A 138 3.54 2.45 9.79
C TYR A 138 3.98 3.88 9.50
N LEU A 139 5.16 4.03 8.90
CA LEU A 139 5.62 5.31 8.38
C LEU A 139 5.32 5.35 6.88
N SER A 140 4.34 6.16 6.47
CA SER A 140 4.10 6.45 5.05
C SER A 140 4.15 7.95 4.74
N HIS A 141 5.12 8.66 5.31
CA HIS A 141 5.43 9.95 4.70
C HIS A 141 5.98 9.71 3.28
N GLN A 142 5.28 10.22 2.26
CA GLN A 142 5.83 10.48 0.94
C GLN A 142 6.86 11.61 1.05
N VAL A 143 7.89 11.39 1.86
CA VAL A 143 9.16 12.05 1.58
C VAL A 143 9.59 11.53 0.22
N HIS A 144 10.24 12.36 -0.58
CA HIS A 144 11.12 11.81 -1.60
C HIS A 144 11.90 10.69 -0.89
N THR A 145 11.60 9.44 -1.29
CA THR A 145 12.35 8.20 -1.04
C THR A 145 11.68 6.96 -0.23
N SER A 146 10.98 5.91 -0.88
CA SER A 146 10.86 4.32 -0.85
C SER A 146 11.63 3.15 -1.78
N MET A 147 12.29 2.08 -1.23
CA MET A 147 13.29 1.02 -1.69
C MET A 147 13.78 0.16 -0.48
N SER A 148 13.50 -1.14 -0.46
CA SER A 148 13.60 -2.02 0.71
C SER A 148 15.01 -2.45 1.19
N THR A 149 15.23 -2.44 2.52
CA THR A 149 16.20 -3.28 3.27
C THR A 149 15.41 -4.19 4.24
N HIS A 150 15.70 -5.50 4.25
CA HIS A 150 14.96 -6.52 5.02
C HIS A 150 15.49 -6.68 6.45
N MET A 151 14.60 -6.68 7.45
CA MET A 151 14.78 -7.31 8.75
C MET A 151 13.59 -8.25 9.04
N LYS A 152 13.86 -9.42 9.64
CA LYS A 152 12.88 -10.51 9.72
C LYS A 152 11.84 -10.27 10.83
N ARG A 153 10.59 -9.98 10.45
CA ARG A 153 9.38 -10.43 11.17
C ARG A 153 8.16 -10.39 10.24
N LEU A 154 7.40 -11.48 10.17
CA LEU A 154 6.26 -11.66 9.25
C LEU A 154 5.07 -10.77 9.64
N LEU A 155 4.55 -9.96 8.71
CA LEU A 155 3.18 -9.45 8.73
C LEU A 155 2.51 -9.82 7.40
N SER A 156 2.22 -11.11 7.23
CA SER A 156 1.25 -11.51 6.21
C SER A 156 -0.13 -11.03 6.65
N LEU A 157 -0.75 -10.12 5.90
CA LEU A 157 -2.21 -9.94 5.97
C LEU A 157 -2.82 -10.62 4.74
N PRO A 158 -3.11 -11.94 4.80
CA PRO A 158 -4.04 -12.52 3.85
C PRO A 158 -5.39 -11.83 4.04
N SER A 159 -6.08 -11.68 2.94
CA SER A 159 -7.49 -11.31 2.91
C SER A 159 -8.30 -12.09 3.93
N ARG A 160 -8.86 -11.36 4.91
CA ARG A 160 -9.71 -11.93 5.97
C ARG A 160 -9.13 -13.21 6.56
N ASP A 161 -8.01 -13.10 7.25
CA ASP A 161 -7.77 -14.04 8.34
C ASP A 161 -8.90 -13.85 9.39
N PRO A 162 -9.71 -14.87 9.74
CA PRO A 162 -10.61 -14.80 10.89
C PRO A 162 -9.88 -14.58 12.23
N HIS A 163 -8.55 -14.65 12.25
CA HIS A 163 -7.66 -14.30 13.36
C HIS A 163 -7.04 -12.92 13.26
N MET A 164 -7.58 -12.02 12.40
CA MET A 164 -7.13 -10.63 12.39
C MET A 164 -7.15 -10.06 13.81
N PRO A 165 -6.03 -9.48 14.30
CA PRO A 165 -6.01 -8.87 15.62
C PRO A 165 -7.14 -7.83 15.67
N VAL A 166 -8.08 -8.06 16.57
CA VAL A 166 -9.16 -7.12 16.84
C VAL A 166 -8.54 -6.04 17.71
N HIS A 167 -8.56 -4.80 17.22
CA HIS A 167 -8.08 -3.63 17.93
C HIS A 167 -9.29 -2.94 18.59
N PRO A 168 -9.65 -3.28 19.85
CA PRO A 168 -10.94 -2.94 20.42
C PRO A 168 -11.12 -1.44 20.70
N PHE A 169 -10.04 -0.65 20.73
CA PHE A 169 -10.11 0.78 21.03
C PHE A 169 -9.90 1.67 19.80
N THR A 170 -9.42 1.12 18.68
CA THR A 170 -9.21 1.84 17.43
C THR A 170 -10.46 1.73 16.54
N SER A 171 -11.15 2.84 16.36
CA SER A 171 -12.38 2.93 15.57
C SER A 171 -12.25 3.93 14.42
N ILE A 172 -12.99 3.71 13.35
CA ILE A 172 -13.12 4.67 12.25
C ILE A 172 -14.08 5.78 12.69
N ALA A 173 -13.59 7.01 12.76
CA ALA A 173 -14.41 8.19 12.98
C ALA A 173 -14.86 8.77 11.63
N MET A 174 -16.16 9.05 11.49
CA MET A 174 -16.69 9.72 10.30
C MET A 174 -16.36 11.21 10.37
N GLN A 175 -15.83 11.77 9.29
CA GLN A 175 -15.71 13.22 9.14
C GLN A 175 -16.96 13.77 8.45
N ASP A 176 -17.47 14.91 8.92
CA ASP A 176 -18.60 15.62 8.31
C ASP A 176 -18.14 16.37 7.05
N ASN A 177 -17.70 15.63 6.03
CA ASN A 177 -17.37 16.16 4.71
C ASN A 177 -18.16 15.41 3.62
N ASN A 178 -18.78 16.16 2.71
CA ASN A 178 -19.52 15.63 1.57
C ASN A 178 -18.67 15.54 0.28
N ASP A 179 -17.36 15.81 0.38
CA ASP A 179 -16.46 15.68 -0.76
C ASP A 179 -16.34 14.21 -1.20
N LEU A 180 -16.51 13.98 -2.50
CA LEU A 180 -16.38 12.66 -3.11
C LEU A 180 -14.97 12.47 -3.66
N THR A 181 -14.23 11.55 -3.06
CA THR A 181 -12.93 11.10 -3.60
C THR A 181 -13.14 9.92 -4.55
N PRO A 182 -12.85 10.05 -5.86
CA PRO A 182 -12.87 8.90 -6.76
C PRO A 182 -11.77 7.92 -6.34
N TRP A 183 -12.16 6.68 -6.02
CA TRP A 183 -11.23 5.63 -5.61
C TRP A 183 -11.57 4.30 -6.24
N ILE A 184 -10.60 3.39 -6.32
CA ILE A 184 -10.80 2.04 -6.83
C ILE A 184 -11.36 1.17 -5.70
N PRO A 185 -12.62 0.69 -5.79
CA PRO A 185 -13.23 -0.12 -4.74
C PRO A 185 -12.91 -1.62 -4.88
N VAL A 186 -12.19 -1.99 -5.93
CA VAL A 186 -11.85 -3.38 -6.26
C VAL A 186 -10.62 -3.79 -5.47
N ASN A 187 -10.73 -4.90 -4.72
CA ASN A 187 -9.55 -5.61 -4.23
C ASN A 187 -9.02 -6.55 -5.32
N PRO A 188 -7.83 -6.28 -5.92
CA PRO A 188 -7.31 -7.10 -7.01
C PRO A 188 -6.92 -8.52 -6.58
N LEU A 189 -6.74 -8.77 -5.27
CA LEU A 189 -6.48 -10.12 -4.76
C LEU A 189 -7.76 -10.97 -4.63
N HIS A 190 -8.92 -10.31 -4.47
CA HIS A 190 -10.23 -10.95 -4.33
C HIS A 190 -11.26 -10.20 -5.18
N PRO A 191 -11.13 -10.26 -6.51
CA PRO A 191 -12.03 -9.56 -7.41
C PRO A 191 -13.46 -10.10 -7.25
N GLN A 192 -14.40 -9.20 -6.96
CA GLN A 192 -15.82 -9.51 -6.85
C GLN A 192 -16.46 -9.36 -8.23
N VAL A 193 -16.35 -10.39 -9.06
CA VAL A 193 -16.78 -10.35 -10.47
C VAL A 193 -18.28 -10.07 -10.59
N GLU A 194 -19.09 -10.51 -9.63
CA GLU A 194 -20.55 -10.25 -9.61
C GLU A 194 -20.86 -8.76 -9.46
N LYS A 195 -20.03 -8.03 -8.71
CA LYS A 195 -20.18 -6.59 -8.45
C LYS A 195 -19.41 -5.74 -9.47
N TYR A 196 -18.28 -6.25 -9.94
CA TYR A 196 -17.38 -5.58 -10.89
C TYR A 196 -17.00 -6.53 -12.03
N PRO A 197 -17.89 -6.75 -13.02
CA PRO A 197 -17.71 -7.80 -14.04
C PRO A 197 -16.42 -7.71 -14.84
N LEU A 198 -15.95 -6.49 -15.12
CA LEU A 198 -14.72 -6.26 -15.88
C LEU A 198 -13.45 -6.72 -15.14
N THR A 199 -13.54 -6.99 -13.83
CA THR A 199 -12.41 -7.52 -13.06
C THR A 199 -11.99 -8.92 -13.50
N LYS A 200 -12.86 -9.64 -14.22
CA LYS A 200 -12.52 -10.93 -14.87
C LYS A 200 -11.35 -10.82 -15.85
N HIS A 201 -11.05 -9.63 -16.36
CA HIS A 201 -9.95 -9.37 -17.29
C HIS A 201 -8.66 -8.94 -16.62
N LEU A 202 -8.65 -8.70 -15.30
CA LEU A 202 -7.45 -8.30 -14.58
C LEU A 202 -6.36 -9.37 -14.68
N GLN A 203 -5.14 -8.94 -14.97
CA GLN A 203 -3.95 -9.77 -14.98
C GLN A 203 -2.87 -9.06 -14.18
N PRO A 204 -2.94 -9.11 -12.84
CA PRO A 204 -1.97 -8.43 -12.00
C PRO A 204 -0.58 -9.04 -12.20
N LEU A 205 0.42 -8.18 -12.38
CA LEU A 205 1.82 -8.59 -12.25
C LEU A 205 2.19 -8.56 -10.77
N VAL A 206 2.50 -9.73 -10.24
CA VAL A 206 2.90 -9.91 -8.85
C VAL A 206 4.41 -10.08 -8.78
N VAL A 207 5.06 -9.27 -7.96
CA VAL A 207 6.50 -9.36 -7.73
C VAL A 207 6.82 -9.09 -6.28
N THR A 208 7.85 -9.78 -5.78
CA THR A 208 8.48 -9.51 -4.49
C THR A 208 9.81 -8.81 -4.77
N LEU A 209 10.07 -7.70 -4.06
CA LEU A 209 11.36 -7.03 -4.07
C LEU A 209 12.18 -7.50 -2.87
N GLU A 210 13.41 -7.91 -3.16
CA GLU A 210 14.38 -8.27 -2.15
C GLU A 210 15.22 -7.06 -1.71
N ALA A 211 15.95 -7.20 -0.60
CA ALA A 211 16.85 -6.16 -0.15
C ALA A 211 17.92 -5.85 -1.23
N GLY A 212 18.09 -4.56 -1.55
CA GLY A 212 19.03 -4.10 -2.57
C GLY A 212 18.51 -4.13 -4.01
N GLU A 213 17.31 -4.68 -4.26
CA GLU A 213 16.63 -4.56 -5.55
C GLU A 213 15.93 -3.20 -5.70
N THR A 214 15.94 -2.63 -6.91
CA THR A 214 15.19 -1.42 -7.26
C THR A 214 14.10 -1.77 -8.25
N LEU A 215 12.83 -1.42 -7.98
CA LEU A 215 11.77 -1.48 -8.98
C LEU A 215 11.69 -0.15 -9.74
N TYR A 216 11.86 -0.20 -11.05
CA TYR A 216 11.31 0.84 -11.92
C TYR A 216 9.83 0.56 -12.11
N LEU A 217 8.99 1.40 -11.49
CA LEU A 217 7.55 1.41 -11.68
C LEU A 217 7.21 2.57 -12.64
N PRO A 218 6.78 2.28 -13.89
CA PRO A 218 6.51 3.33 -14.86
C PRO A 218 5.30 4.18 -14.47
N SER A 219 5.24 5.40 -14.99
CA SER A 219 4.09 6.29 -14.81
C SER A 219 2.79 5.62 -15.26
N LEU A 220 1.71 5.92 -14.54
CA LEU A 220 0.34 5.44 -14.78
C LEU A 220 0.09 3.94 -14.54
N TRP A 221 1.06 3.21 -13.98
CA TRP A 221 0.85 1.84 -13.53
C TRP A 221 0.09 1.82 -12.20
N TYR A 222 -1.11 1.21 -12.22
CA TYR A 222 -1.82 0.84 -11.00
C TYR A 222 -0.97 -0.17 -10.23
N HIS A 223 -0.78 0.09 -8.94
CA HIS A 223 0.02 -0.76 -8.08
C HIS A 223 -0.60 -0.86 -6.69
N ARG A 224 -0.32 -1.98 -6.03
CA ARG A 224 -0.63 -2.22 -4.63
C ARG A 224 0.63 -2.75 -3.98
N ALA A 225 1.09 -2.08 -2.93
CA ALA A 225 2.24 -2.52 -2.15
C ALA A 225 1.79 -3.32 -0.93
N THR A 226 2.59 -4.30 -0.54
CA THR A 226 2.46 -5.02 0.75
C THR A 226 3.87 -5.36 1.19
N GLN A 227 4.16 -5.17 2.48
CA GLN A 227 5.43 -5.55 3.08
C GLN A 227 5.24 -6.92 3.73
N LEU A 228 6.09 -7.89 3.37
CA LEU A 228 6.01 -9.24 3.92
C LEU A 228 6.70 -9.33 5.28
N THR A 229 7.65 -8.42 5.52
CA THR A 229 8.37 -8.30 6.78
C THR A 229 8.62 -6.85 7.16
N GLU A 230 9.21 -6.61 8.34
CA GLU A 230 9.76 -5.31 8.70
C GLU A 230 10.71 -4.80 7.60
N THR A 231 10.29 -3.71 6.95
CA THR A 231 10.89 -3.23 5.71
C THR A 231 11.17 -1.73 5.84
N VAL A 232 12.40 -1.34 5.55
CA VAL A 232 12.77 0.08 5.40
C VAL A 232 12.91 0.40 3.93
N ALA A 233 12.22 1.42 3.43
CA ALA A 233 12.14 1.72 2.00
C ALA A 233 12.65 3.15 1.62
N VAL A 234 13.53 3.35 0.58
CA VAL A 234 13.90 4.60 -0.24
C VAL A 234 13.76 4.77 -1.87
N ASN A 235 12.88 5.61 -2.51
CA ASN A 235 12.22 5.76 -3.88
C ASN A 235 12.52 7.10 -4.54
N TYR A 236 12.39 7.18 -5.86
CA TYR A 236 12.51 8.45 -6.55
C TYR A 236 11.30 8.65 -7.45
N TRP A 237 10.59 9.76 -7.24
CA TRP A 237 9.48 10.24 -8.08
C TRP A 237 9.96 11.39 -8.95
#